data_AF-A0A8T2MNU0-F1
#
_entry.id   AF-A0A8T2MNU0-F1
#
_cell.length_a   1.000
_cell.length_b   1.000
_cell.length_c   1.000
_cell.angle_alpha   90.00
_cell.angle_beta   90.00
_cell.angle_gamma   90.00
#
_symmetry.space_group_name_H-M   'P 1'
#
loop_
_entity.id
_entity.type
_entity.pdbx_description
1 polymer ?
#
loop_
_entity_poly.entity_id
_entity_poly.type
_entity_poly.pdbx_seq_one_letter_code
_entity_poly.pdbx_strand_id
1 'polypeptide(L)'
;MVSALHPERRFSCVQPSDDLHWLKNEQSVANTTTNQSNFNFSLRIDPAEPHHSGEYHCQTQGASSNTVVIRVVDLSVRVSSVAVEVLEGDTVELSCTPVSPLNATLFWAQGECEENRTVSHHRTLRISPVTIRHNTDYHCCCSIPTSPPLHRSQRVQVTVLRLQSILSCQLLWYLLCKAGIFLLLLATVIIILACRGHY
;
A
#
# COMPACT_ATOMS: atom_id res chain seq x y z
N MET A 1 -36.25 -4.86 -15.35
CA MET A 1 -35.53 -4.81 -14.05
C MET A 1 -34.07 -4.47 -14.32
N VAL A 2 -33.46 -3.61 -13.49
CA VAL A 2 -32.03 -3.30 -13.62
C VAL A 2 -31.21 -4.36 -12.87
N SER A 3 -30.24 -4.98 -13.54
CA SER A 3 -29.27 -5.89 -12.94
C SER A 3 -27.83 -5.46 -13.26
N ALA A 4 -26.95 -5.59 -12.27
CA ALA A 4 -25.51 -5.39 -12.44
C ALA A 4 -24.84 -6.74 -12.70
N LEU A 5 -24.04 -6.83 -13.76
CA LEU A 5 -23.21 -8.01 -14.03
C LEU A 5 -21.82 -7.73 -13.45
N HIS A 6 -21.55 -8.18 -12.21
CA HIS A 6 -20.18 -8.27 -11.69
C HIS A 6 -19.46 -9.38 -12.47
N PRO A 7 -18.29 -9.18 -13.13
CA PRO A 7 -17.30 -8.11 -12.95
C PRO A 7 -17.22 -7.05 -14.09
N GLU A 8 -18.25 -6.87 -14.92
CA GLU A 8 -18.10 -6.18 -16.22
C GLU A 8 -18.42 -4.68 -16.28
N ARG A 9 -18.61 -3.96 -15.15
CA ARG A 9 -19.03 -2.52 -15.14
C ARG A 9 -20.20 -2.23 -16.13
N ARG A 10 -21.05 -3.24 -16.33
CA ARG A 10 -22.16 -3.25 -17.27
C ARG A 10 -23.45 -3.41 -16.50
N PHE A 11 -24.39 -2.51 -16.76
CA PHE A 11 -25.74 -2.53 -16.20
C PHE A 11 -26.70 -2.88 -17.31
N SER A 12 -27.60 -3.82 -17.04
CA SER A 12 -28.56 -4.32 -18.04
C SER A 12 -29.96 -4.00 -17.59
N CYS A 13 -30.77 -3.52 -18.53
CA CYS A 13 -32.21 -3.41 -18.37
C CYS A 13 -32.88 -4.27 -19.44
N VAL A 14 -33.72 -5.20 -18.98
CA VAL A 14 -34.48 -6.11 -19.85
C VAL A 14 -35.95 -5.80 -19.71
N GLN A 15 -36.57 -5.34 -20.80
CA GLN A 15 -38.00 -5.03 -20.88
C GLN A 15 -38.44 -5.01 -22.37
N PRO A 16 -39.53 -5.69 -22.75
CA PRO A 16 -40.02 -5.73 -24.14
C PRO A 16 -40.62 -4.39 -24.56
N SER A 17 -39.76 -3.48 -25.04
CA SER A 17 -40.13 -2.15 -25.53
C SER A 17 -39.02 -1.61 -26.44
N ASP A 18 -39.41 -0.94 -27.52
CA ASP A 18 -38.50 -0.38 -28.52
C ASP A 18 -38.07 1.06 -28.18
N ASP A 19 -38.73 1.69 -27.21
CA ASP A 19 -38.53 3.07 -26.75
C ASP A 19 -37.74 3.17 -25.42
N LEU A 20 -37.14 2.06 -25.00
CA LEU A 20 -36.36 1.99 -23.77
C LEU A 20 -35.08 2.82 -23.86
N HIS A 21 -34.90 3.70 -22.87
CA HIS A 21 -33.70 4.50 -22.72
C HIS A 21 -33.24 4.54 -21.26
N TRP A 22 -31.95 4.76 -21.06
CA TRP A 22 -31.36 4.97 -19.75
C TRP A 22 -31.42 6.45 -19.39
N LEU A 23 -31.78 6.74 -18.15
CA LEU A 23 -31.67 8.06 -17.54
C LEU A 23 -30.64 8.03 -16.42
N LYS A 24 -29.90 9.12 -16.30
CA LYS A 24 -29.03 9.47 -15.19
C LYS A 24 -29.48 10.81 -14.64
N ASN A 25 -29.90 10.86 -13.38
CA ASN A 25 -30.43 12.08 -12.75
C ASN A 25 -31.48 12.78 -13.64
N GLU A 26 -32.45 12.01 -14.16
CA GLU A 26 -33.49 12.48 -15.10
C GLU A 26 -33.01 12.93 -16.49
N GLN A 27 -31.75 12.65 -16.87
CA GLN A 27 -31.21 12.99 -18.19
C GLN A 27 -30.85 11.75 -19.00
N SER A 28 -31.22 11.72 -20.29
CA SER A 28 -30.90 10.60 -21.19
C SER A 28 -29.39 10.39 -21.32
N VAL A 29 -28.97 9.11 -21.28
CA VAL A 29 -27.57 8.69 -21.39
C VAL A 29 -27.30 8.12 -22.76
N ALA A 30 -26.29 8.65 -23.47
CA ALA A 30 -25.96 8.22 -24.84
C ALA A 30 -25.17 6.89 -24.93
N ASN A 31 -24.47 6.49 -23.87
CA ASN A 31 -23.55 5.33 -23.85
C ASN A 31 -24.27 3.98 -23.67
N THR A 32 -25.33 3.75 -24.44
CA THR A 32 -26.17 2.56 -24.36
C THR A 32 -26.00 1.67 -25.59
N THR A 33 -25.91 0.37 -25.38
CA THR A 33 -25.93 -0.64 -26.45
C THR A 33 -27.20 -1.46 -26.36
N THR A 34 -27.88 -1.62 -27.50
CA THR A 34 -29.16 -2.34 -27.59
C THR A 34 -28.96 -3.65 -28.32
N ASN A 35 -29.41 -4.75 -27.71
CA ASN A 35 -29.61 -6.01 -28.40
C ASN A 35 -31.10 -6.27 -28.60
N GLN A 36 -31.59 -5.97 -29.80
CA GLN A 36 -33.00 -6.01 -30.16
C GLN A 36 -33.61 -7.42 -30.09
N SER A 37 -32.82 -8.49 -30.26
CA SER A 37 -33.36 -9.86 -30.25
C SER A 37 -33.81 -10.32 -28.86
N ASN A 38 -33.27 -9.72 -27.79
CA ASN A 38 -33.54 -10.10 -26.40
C ASN A 38 -34.01 -8.93 -25.53
N PHE A 39 -34.36 -7.79 -26.13
CA PHE A 39 -34.77 -6.56 -25.44
C PHE A 39 -33.86 -6.18 -24.26
N ASN A 40 -32.55 -6.41 -24.43
CA ASN A 40 -31.55 -6.13 -23.41
C ASN A 40 -30.80 -4.86 -23.80
N PHE A 41 -30.98 -3.83 -22.99
CA PHE A 41 -30.36 -2.53 -23.15
C PHE A 41 -29.33 -2.35 -22.07
N SER A 42 -28.06 -2.30 -22.48
CA SER A 42 -26.95 -2.26 -21.54
C SER A 42 -26.21 -0.93 -21.55
N LEU A 43 -25.97 -0.41 -20.36
CA LEU A 43 -25.15 0.76 -20.09
C LEU A 43 -23.74 0.29 -19.68
N ARG A 44 -22.71 0.81 -20.34
CA ARG A 44 -21.30 0.51 -20.03
C ARG A 44 -20.62 1.76 -19.48
N ILE A 45 -19.97 1.63 -18.33
CA ILE A 45 -19.18 2.69 -17.70
C ILE A 45 -17.73 2.20 -17.62
N ASP A 46 -16.93 2.52 -18.63
CA ASP A 46 -15.54 2.09 -18.71
C ASP A 46 -14.72 3.01 -19.64
N PRO A 47 -13.68 3.71 -19.15
CA PRO A 47 -13.24 3.76 -17.75
C PRO A 47 -14.24 4.48 -16.84
N ALA A 48 -14.27 4.10 -15.56
CA ALA A 48 -15.11 4.79 -14.57
C ALA A 48 -14.47 6.13 -14.18
N GLU A 49 -15.27 7.18 -14.14
CA GLU A 49 -14.84 8.54 -13.77
C GLU A 49 -15.79 9.15 -12.74
N PRO A 50 -15.35 10.11 -11.91
CA PRO A 50 -16.18 10.68 -10.84
C PRO A 50 -17.53 11.20 -11.34
N HIS A 51 -17.54 11.81 -12.54
CA HIS A 51 -18.73 12.38 -13.15
C HIS A 51 -19.78 11.33 -13.55
N HIS A 52 -19.43 10.04 -13.64
CA HIS A 52 -20.38 8.95 -13.86
C HIS A 52 -21.19 8.58 -12.60
N SER A 53 -20.92 9.19 -11.44
CA SER A 53 -21.76 8.98 -10.26
C SER A 53 -23.15 9.58 -10.44
N GLY A 54 -24.19 8.91 -9.96
CA GLY A 54 -25.57 9.39 -10.06
C GLY A 54 -26.62 8.31 -9.84
N GLU A 55 -27.87 8.69 -10.00
CA GLU A 55 -29.03 7.81 -9.95
C GLU A 55 -29.42 7.39 -11.36
N TYR A 56 -29.54 6.08 -11.56
CA TYR A 56 -29.79 5.47 -12.87
C TYR A 56 -31.07 4.65 -12.85
N HIS A 57 -31.88 4.81 -13.88
CA HIS A 57 -33.02 3.94 -14.14
C HIS A 57 -33.24 3.85 -15.65
N CYS A 58 -33.93 2.81 -16.09
CA CYS A 58 -34.41 2.73 -17.46
C CYS A 58 -35.89 3.08 -17.49
N GLN A 59 -36.29 3.78 -18.54
CA GLN A 59 -37.66 4.26 -18.72
C GLN A 59 -38.14 3.95 -20.13
N THR A 60 -39.43 3.68 -20.23
CA THR A 60 -40.23 3.60 -21.45
C THR A 60 -41.41 4.57 -21.32
N GLN A 61 -42.19 4.76 -22.37
CA GLN A 61 -43.38 5.63 -22.36
C GLN A 61 -44.42 5.23 -21.30
N GLY A 62 -44.47 3.94 -20.93
CA GLY A 62 -45.48 3.40 -20.01
C GLY A 62 -44.94 2.86 -18.68
N ALA A 63 -43.63 2.77 -18.50
CA ALA A 63 -43.04 2.16 -17.31
C ALA A 63 -41.67 2.75 -16.97
N SER A 64 -41.34 2.76 -15.68
CA SER A 64 -40.01 3.06 -15.17
C SER A 64 -39.50 1.88 -14.35
N SER A 65 -38.20 1.60 -14.43
CA SER A 65 -37.57 0.62 -13.56
C SER A 65 -37.35 1.15 -12.15
N ASN A 66 -36.85 0.26 -11.30
CA ASN A 66 -36.21 0.66 -10.05
C ASN A 66 -34.98 1.54 -10.33
N THR A 67 -34.72 2.49 -9.42
CA THR A 67 -33.51 3.32 -9.43
C THR A 67 -32.34 2.56 -8.81
N VAL A 68 -31.16 2.71 -9.42
CA VAL A 68 -29.88 2.21 -8.91
C VAL A 68 -28.92 3.37 -8.75
N VAL A 69 -28.29 3.47 -7.58
CA VAL A 69 -27.29 4.51 -7.30
C VAL A 69 -25.91 3.98 -7.67
N ILE A 70 -25.26 4.63 -8.64
CA ILE A 70 -23.87 4.33 -9.00
C ILE A 70 -22.97 5.37 -8.33
N ARG A 71 -21.96 4.89 -7.59
CA ARG A 71 -20.90 5.72 -6.99
C ARG A 71 -19.55 5.29 -7.56
N VAL A 72 -18.90 6.19 -8.27
CA VAL A 72 -17.50 6.02 -8.68
C VAL A 72 -16.61 6.63 -7.61
N VAL A 73 -15.64 5.85 -7.15
CA VAL A 73 -14.78 6.20 -6.02
C VAL A 73 -13.32 5.97 -6.37
N ASP A 74 -12.45 6.87 -5.93
CA ASP A 74 -11.00 6.70 -6.09
C ASP A 74 -10.46 5.84 -4.94
N LEU A 75 -9.99 4.65 -5.29
CA LEU A 75 -9.44 3.65 -4.37
C LEU A 75 -7.93 3.81 -4.16
N SER A 76 -7.35 4.90 -4.65
CA SER A 76 -5.96 5.26 -4.42
C SER A 76 -5.71 5.56 -2.93
N VAL A 77 -4.52 5.20 -2.46
CA VAL A 77 -4.08 5.39 -1.08
C VAL A 77 -2.79 6.20 -1.06
N ARG A 78 -2.75 7.24 -0.22
CA ARG A 78 -1.57 8.05 0.04
C ARG A 78 -0.85 7.56 1.28
N VAL A 79 0.47 7.52 1.21
CA VAL A 79 1.37 7.15 2.31
C VAL A 79 2.12 8.38 2.80
N SER A 80 2.46 8.42 4.09
CA SER A 80 3.18 9.55 4.70
C SER A 80 4.62 9.70 4.21
N SER A 81 5.26 8.59 3.83
CA SER A 81 6.57 8.58 3.18
C SER A 81 6.67 7.43 2.18
N VAL A 82 7.51 7.60 1.16
CA VAL A 82 7.87 6.57 0.16
C VAL A 82 9.19 5.87 0.48
N ALA A 83 10.02 6.49 1.34
CA ALA A 83 11.29 5.92 1.79
C ALA A 83 11.63 6.44 3.19
N VAL A 84 12.12 5.56 4.06
CA VAL A 84 12.58 5.91 5.41
C VAL A 84 13.88 5.18 5.69
N GLU A 85 14.91 5.93 6.08
CA GLU A 85 16.14 5.40 6.64
C GLU A 85 16.10 5.54 8.16
N VAL A 86 16.39 4.46 8.88
CA VAL A 86 16.28 4.42 10.35
C VAL A 86 17.38 3.56 10.95
N LEU A 87 17.87 3.90 12.15
CA LEU A 87 18.87 3.10 12.84
C LEU A 87 18.24 1.87 13.51
N GLU A 88 18.98 0.77 13.57
CA GLU A 88 18.58 -0.40 14.34
C GLU A 88 18.41 -0.05 15.82
N GLY A 89 17.26 -0.39 16.38
CA GLY A 89 16.84 -0.06 17.75
C GLY A 89 15.83 1.09 17.83
N ASP A 90 15.74 1.94 16.80
CA ASP A 90 14.82 3.09 16.79
C ASP A 90 13.37 2.67 16.49
N THR A 91 12.49 3.66 16.31
CA THR A 91 11.08 3.48 15.95
C THR A 91 10.78 4.14 14.60
N VAL A 92 10.03 3.43 13.75
CA VAL A 92 9.42 4.01 12.55
C VAL A 92 7.91 4.05 12.72
N GLU A 93 7.30 5.15 12.30
CA GLU A 93 5.85 5.31 12.21
C GLU A 93 5.47 5.79 10.81
N LEU A 94 4.70 4.96 10.10
CA LEU A 94 4.19 5.22 8.76
C LEU A 94 2.67 5.29 8.83
N SER A 95 2.05 6.25 8.16
CA SER A 95 0.59 6.34 8.10
C SER A 95 0.11 6.33 6.66
N CYS A 96 -1.07 5.78 6.42
CA CYS A 96 -1.73 5.84 5.14
C CYS A 96 -3.16 6.39 5.25
N THR A 97 -3.56 7.11 4.20
CA THR A 97 -4.86 7.77 4.10
C THR A 97 -5.47 7.49 2.73
N PRO A 98 -6.77 7.16 2.67
CA PRO A 98 -7.43 6.97 1.39
C PRO A 98 -7.62 8.34 0.71
N VAL A 99 -7.52 8.40 -0.62
CA VAL A 99 -7.74 9.66 -1.35
C VAL A 99 -9.20 10.09 -1.28
N SER A 100 -10.13 9.14 -1.37
CA SER A 100 -11.56 9.40 -1.18
C SER A 100 -12.04 8.92 0.20
N PRO A 101 -13.00 9.62 0.83
CA PRO A 101 -13.64 9.18 2.06
C PRO A 101 -14.52 7.97 1.75
N LEU A 102 -13.94 6.78 1.90
CA LEU A 102 -14.63 5.52 1.69
C LEU A 102 -14.71 4.74 3.00
N ASN A 103 -15.73 3.90 3.14
CA ASN A 103 -15.76 2.81 4.11
C ASN A 103 -14.81 1.67 3.67
N ALA A 104 -13.58 2.04 3.34
CA ALA A 104 -12.51 1.12 2.99
C ALA A 104 -11.78 0.67 4.25
N THR A 105 -11.45 -0.61 4.27
CA THR A 105 -10.52 -1.17 5.25
C THR A 105 -9.10 -0.94 4.74
N LEU A 106 -8.29 -0.29 5.56
CA LEU A 106 -6.87 -0.06 5.28
C LEU A 106 -6.02 -0.93 6.18
N PHE A 107 -4.99 -1.54 5.59
CA PHE A 107 -4.02 -2.35 6.31
C PHE A 107 -2.66 -2.26 5.64
N TRP A 108 -1.60 -2.58 6.37
CA TRP A 108 -0.23 -2.63 5.88
C TRP A 108 0.20 -4.06 5.63
N ALA A 109 0.86 -4.30 4.50
CA ALA A 109 1.45 -5.58 4.15
C ALA A 109 2.90 -5.42 3.73
N GLN A 110 3.69 -6.48 3.94
CA GLN A 110 5.05 -6.59 3.42
C GLN A 110 5.01 -7.23 2.02
N GLY A 111 5.41 -6.48 0.99
CA GLY A 111 5.27 -6.91 -0.40
C GLY A 111 3.83 -6.86 -0.90
N GLU A 112 3.25 -7.99 -1.29
CA GLU A 112 1.91 -8.04 -1.90
C GLU A 112 0.77 -7.91 -0.87
N CYS A 113 -0.37 -7.39 -1.32
CA CYS A 113 -1.59 -7.23 -0.51
C CYS A 113 -2.29 -8.58 -0.27
N GLU A 114 -1.69 -9.41 0.57
CA GLU A 114 -2.19 -10.72 0.97
C GLU A 114 -2.32 -10.81 2.49
N GLU A 115 -3.28 -11.61 2.97
CA GLU A 115 -3.55 -11.76 4.41
C GLU A 115 -2.34 -12.30 5.18
N ASN A 116 -1.60 -13.25 4.59
CA ASN A 116 -0.39 -13.85 5.19
C ASN A 116 0.79 -12.87 5.30
N ARG A 117 0.72 -11.72 4.63
CA ARG A 117 1.75 -10.67 4.58
C ARG A 117 1.33 -9.43 5.33
N THR A 118 0.13 -9.42 5.91
CA THR A 118 -0.37 -8.31 6.71
C THR A 118 0.50 -8.15 7.96
N VAL A 119 1.03 -6.94 8.13
CA VAL A 119 1.85 -6.53 9.28
C VAL A 119 1.10 -5.62 10.24
N SER A 120 0.02 -4.97 9.80
CA SER A 120 -0.85 -4.15 10.65
C SER A 120 -2.22 -3.97 10.00
N HIS A 121 -3.31 -4.14 10.75
CA HIS A 121 -4.68 -3.83 10.29
C HIS A 121 -5.10 -2.37 10.56
N HIS A 122 -4.16 -1.54 11.00
CA HIS A 122 -4.41 -0.13 11.29
C HIS A 122 -3.93 0.77 10.14
N ARG A 123 -4.41 2.01 10.12
CA ARG A 123 -3.94 3.04 9.18
C ARG A 123 -2.48 3.43 9.42
N THR A 124 -2.00 3.21 10.64
CA THR A 124 -0.63 3.48 11.04
C THR A 124 0.12 2.17 11.26
N LEU A 125 1.27 2.05 10.61
CA LEU A 125 2.26 1.01 10.86
C LEU A 125 3.33 1.59 11.79
N ARG A 126 3.47 0.99 12.96
CA ARG A 126 4.51 1.34 13.92
C ARG A 126 5.44 0.16 14.11
N ILE A 127 6.72 0.35 13.79
CA ILE A 127 7.77 -0.67 13.94
C ILE A 127 8.68 -0.23 15.08
N SER A 128 8.70 -0.99 16.17
CA SER A 128 9.49 -0.69 17.36
C SER A 128 9.75 -1.96 18.17
N PRO A 129 11.02 -2.30 18.50
CA PRO A 129 12.24 -1.70 17.96
C PRO A 129 12.48 -2.14 16.51
N VAL A 130 13.08 -1.26 15.71
CA VAL A 130 13.45 -1.60 14.33
C VAL A 130 14.68 -2.52 14.33
N THR A 131 14.54 -3.70 13.75
CA THR A 131 15.65 -4.63 13.43
C THR A 131 15.92 -4.71 11.93
N ILE A 132 17.10 -5.26 11.55
CA ILE A 132 17.47 -5.49 10.13
C ILE A 132 16.44 -6.35 9.35
N ARG A 133 15.62 -7.15 10.04
CA ARG A 133 14.57 -7.97 9.42
C ARG A 133 13.44 -7.15 8.80
N HIS A 134 13.30 -5.89 9.21
CA HIS A 134 12.31 -4.96 8.65
C HIS A 134 12.84 -4.18 7.45
N ASN A 135 14.06 -4.48 6.97
CA ASN A 135 14.62 -3.85 5.77
C ASN A 135 13.94 -4.45 4.52
N THR A 136 12.78 -3.90 4.18
CA THR A 136 11.87 -4.46 3.17
C THR A 136 10.93 -3.39 2.64
N ASP A 137 10.15 -3.77 1.63
CA ASP A 137 9.16 -2.90 1.02
C ASP A 137 7.78 -3.16 1.65
N TYR A 138 7.13 -2.07 2.04
CA TYR A 138 5.79 -2.07 2.60
C TYR A 138 4.81 -1.43 1.62
N HIS A 139 3.58 -1.93 1.64
CA HIS A 139 2.44 -1.35 0.92
C HIS A 139 1.28 -1.15 1.89
N CYS A 140 0.59 -0.02 1.77
CA CYS A 140 -0.72 0.12 2.39
C CYS A 140 -1.79 -0.31 1.37
N CYS A 141 -2.61 -1.25 1.81
CA CYS A 141 -3.62 -1.93 1.01
C CYS A 141 -5.00 -1.42 1.39
N CYS A 142 -5.85 -1.27 0.38
CA CYS A 142 -7.23 -0.85 0.49
C CYS A 142 -8.15 -1.97 -0.01
N SER A 143 -9.00 -2.44 0.89
CA SER A 143 -10.05 -3.41 0.59
C SER A 143 -11.41 -2.78 0.78
N ILE A 144 -12.33 -3.07 -0.16
CA ILE A 144 -13.72 -2.64 -0.10
C ILE A 144 -14.62 -3.87 -0.28
N PRO A 145 -15.73 -3.99 0.45
CA PRO A 145 -16.57 -5.20 0.41
C PRO A 145 -17.08 -5.58 -0.98
N THR A 146 -17.14 -4.62 -1.91
CA THR A 146 -17.76 -4.74 -3.22
C THR A 146 -16.78 -4.90 -4.39
N SER A 147 -15.46 -4.83 -4.15
CA SER A 147 -14.41 -4.97 -5.18
C SER A 147 -13.36 -5.99 -4.74
N PRO A 148 -13.36 -7.19 -5.33
CA PRO A 148 -12.37 -8.23 -5.03
C PRO A 148 -10.90 -7.87 -5.33
N PRO A 149 -10.52 -7.05 -6.33
CA PRO A 149 -9.13 -6.63 -6.41
C PRO A 149 -8.81 -5.64 -5.29
N LEU A 150 -7.82 -6.00 -4.46
CA LEU A 150 -7.24 -5.09 -3.49
C LEU A 150 -6.44 -4.01 -4.23
N HIS A 151 -6.69 -2.75 -3.88
CA HIS A 151 -5.87 -1.64 -4.35
C HIS A 151 -4.70 -1.44 -3.40
N ARG A 152 -3.52 -1.13 -3.96
CA ARG A 152 -2.30 -0.92 -3.19
C ARG A 152 -1.75 0.48 -3.39
N SER A 153 -1.17 1.03 -2.35
CA SER A 153 -0.38 2.26 -2.42
C SER A 153 0.89 2.04 -3.25
N GLN A 154 1.56 3.15 -3.56
CA GLN A 154 2.97 3.13 -3.93
C GLN A 154 3.82 2.41 -2.87
N ARG A 155 4.97 1.88 -3.31
CA ARG A 155 5.96 1.21 -2.47
C ARG A 155 6.49 2.18 -1.41
N VAL A 156 6.61 1.69 -0.18
CA VAL A 156 7.32 2.36 0.91
C VAL A 156 8.57 1.56 1.28
N GLN A 157 9.74 2.13 1.02
CA GLN A 157 11.01 1.47 1.32
C GLN A 157 11.45 1.79 2.75
N VAL A 158 11.69 0.76 3.57
CA VAL A 158 12.26 0.94 4.91
C VAL A 158 13.68 0.39 4.89
N THR A 159 14.66 1.26 5.09
CA THR A 159 16.08 0.91 5.14
C THR A 159 16.60 1.03 6.56
N VAL A 160 17.13 -0.07 7.09
CA VAL A 160 17.63 -0.14 8.47
C VAL A 160 19.16 -0.09 8.48
N LEU A 161 19.71 0.89 9.18
CA LEU A 161 21.15 1.14 9.30
C LEU A 161 21.67 0.59 10.64
N ARG A 162 22.82 -0.08 10.63
CA ARG A 162 23.47 -0.63 11.84
C ARG A 162 24.79 0.07 12.11
N LEU A 163 24.92 0.76 13.25
CA LEU A 163 26.19 1.38 13.68
C LEU A 163 27.14 0.42 14.40
N GLN A 164 26.62 -0.63 15.05
CA GLN A 164 27.34 -1.34 16.10
C GLN A 164 28.43 -2.34 15.63
N SER A 165 28.46 -2.78 14.36
CA SER A 165 29.45 -3.79 13.91
C SER A 165 30.81 -3.21 13.51
N ILE A 166 30.87 -1.97 13.04
CA ILE A 166 32.10 -1.39 12.49
C ILE A 166 32.98 -0.82 13.60
N LEU A 167 32.37 -0.06 14.52
CA LEU A 167 33.09 0.63 15.59
C LEU A 167 33.67 -0.34 16.62
N SER A 168 32.96 -1.42 16.94
CA SER A 168 33.42 -2.44 17.90
C SER A 168 34.66 -3.17 17.40
N CYS A 169 34.70 -3.59 16.13
CA CYS A 169 35.87 -4.25 15.53
C CYS A 169 37.07 -3.31 15.42
N GLN A 170 36.85 -2.06 14.99
CA GLN A 170 37.89 -1.03 14.89
C GLN A 170 38.51 -0.70 16.26
N LEU A 171 37.67 -0.52 17.29
CA LEU A 171 38.13 -0.30 18.66
C LEU A 171 38.86 -1.53 19.23
N LEU A 172 38.36 -2.74 18.98
CA LEU A 172 39.00 -3.97 19.44
C LEU A 172 40.42 -4.10 18.84
N TRP A 173 40.55 -3.88 17.52
CA TRP A 173 41.84 -3.94 16.84
C TRP A 173 42.79 -2.85 17.33
N TYR A 174 42.30 -1.62 17.46
CA TYR A 174 43.08 -0.51 18.00
C TYR A 174 43.59 -0.79 19.43
N LEU A 175 42.75 -1.36 20.30
CA LEU A 175 43.14 -1.74 21.66
C LEU A 175 44.18 -2.86 21.67
N LEU A 176 44.04 -3.87 20.81
CA LEU A 176 45.03 -4.95 20.65
C LEU A 176 46.38 -4.40 20.16
N CYS A 177 46.37 -3.50 19.17
CA CYS A 177 47.59 -2.84 18.69
C CYS A 177 48.29 -2.03 19.79
N LYS A 178 47.53 -1.24 20.55
CA LYS A 178 48.09 -0.46 21.66
C LYS A 178 48.66 -1.35 22.76
N ALA A 179 47.97 -2.43 23.12
CA ALA A 179 48.48 -3.39 24.10
C ALA A 179 49.77 -4.05 23.62
N GLY A 180 49.85 -4.46 22.34
CA GLY A 180 51.06 -5.01 21.74
C GLY A 180 52.25 -4.06 21.77
N ILE A 181 52.04 -2.79 21.38
CA ILE A 181 53.09 -1.75 21.43
C ILE A 181 53.55 -1.53 22.88
N PHE A 182 52.63 -1.47 23.84
CA PHE A 182 52.96 -1.29 25.25
C PHE A 182 53.80 -2.45 25.80
N LEU A 183 53.47 -3.71 25.45
CA LEU A 183 54.24 -4.89 25.83
C LEU A 183 55.65 -4.88 25.21
N LEU A 184 55.79 -4.46 23.95
CA LEU A 184 57.10 -4.31 23.31
C LEU A 184 57.95 -3.25 24.03
N LEU A 185 57.37 -2.10 24.37
CA LEU A 185 58.08 -1.06 25.12
C LEU A 185 58.51 -1.58 26.50
N LEU A 186 57.64 -2.25 27.24
CA LEU A 186 58.00 -2.86 28.52
C LEU A 186 59.13 -3.87 28.39
N ALA A 187 59.09 -4.75 27.38
CA ALA A 187 60.16 -5.71 27.12
C ALA A 187 61.49 -5.01 26.82
N THR A 188 61.49 -3.94 26.02
CA THR A 188 62.71 -3.15 25.76
C THR A 188 63.28 -2.51 27.02
N VAL A 189 62.43 -1.96 27.90
CA VAL A 189 62.88 -1.39 29.18
C VAL A 189 63.48 -2.48 30.08
N ILE A 190 62.85 -3.65 30.19
CA ILE A 190 63.36 -4.78 30.97
C ILE A 190 64.73 -5.23 30.45
N ILE A 191 64.88 -5.35 29.12
CA ILE A 191 66.16 -5.71 28.49
C ILE A 191 67.23 -4.66 28.82
N ILE A 192 66.92 -3.36 28.71
CA ILE A 192 67.86 -2.28 29.04
C ILE A 192 68.29 -2.36 30.51
N LEU A 193 67.35 -2.61 31.43
CA LEU A 193 67.65 -2.75 32.86
C LEU A 193 68.51 -3.98 33.15
N ALA A 194 68.21 -5.12 32.51
CA ALA A 194 69.00 -6.35 32.63
C ALA A 194 70.43 -6.18 32.09
N CYS A 195 70.60 -5.50 30.95
CA CYS A 195 71.91 -5.19 30.38
C CYS A 195 72.70 -4.21 31.25
N ARG A 196 72.05 -3.20 31.85
CA ARG A 196 72.72 -2.22 32.74
C ARG A 196 73.18 -2.80 34.08
N GLY A 197 72.55 -3.87 34.56
CA GLY A 197 72.97 -4.56 35.78
C GLY A 197 74.20 -5.47 35.62
N HIS A 198 74.70 -5.63 34.39
CA HIS A 198 75.82 -6.54 34.05
C HIS A 198 77.15 -5.81 33.73
N TYR A 199 77.21 -4.49 33.94
CA TYR A 199 78.43 -3.67 33.86
C TYR A 199 78.78 -3.15 35.26
#